data_AF-A0A1M5DKD8-F1
#
_entry.id   AF-A0A1M5DKD8-F1
#
_cell.length_a   1.000
_cell.length_b   1.000
_cell.length_c   1.000
_cell.angle_alpha   90.00
_cell.angle_beta   90.00
_cell.angle_gamma   90.00
#
_symmetry.space_group_name_H-M   'P 1'
#
loop_
_entity.id
_entity.type
_entity.pdbx_description
1 polymer ?
#
loop_
_entity_poly.entity_id
_entity_poly.type
_entity_poly.pdbx_seq_one_letter_code
_entity_poly.pdbx_strand_id
1 'polypeptide(L)' 'MPELLEHRFDHRLEARFVSFILDRKSHEIVGWLFEWNTGEQMPMWKDEVHEDVVFRS' A
#
# COMPACT_ATOMS: atom_id res chain seq x y z
N MET A 1 21.87 13.33 -34.60
CA MET A 1 21.68 13.77 -33.20
C MET A 1 20.63 12.84 -32.63
N PRO A 2 20.96 11.86 -31.79
CA PRO A 2 19.94 11.01 -31.23
C PRO A 2 19.24 11.81 -30.13
N GLU A 3 17.98 12.07 -30.37
CA GLU A 3 17.02 12.57 -29.41
C GLU A 3 16.92 11.49 -28.34
N LEU A 4 17.80 11.60 -27.34
CA LEU A 4 17.77 10.77 -26.15
C LEU A 4 16.36 10.92 -25.58
N LEU A 5 15.63 9.82 -25.66
CA LEU A 5 14.48 9.51 -24.85
C LEU A 5 14.83 9.84 -23.39
N GLU A 6 14.65 11.09 -23.01
CA GLU A 6 14.34 11.46 -21.64
C GLU A 6 12.94 10.90 -21.38
N HIS A 7 12.85 9.57 -21.28
CA HIS A 7 11.91 8.96 -20.34
C HIS A 7 12.29 9.57 -19.00
N ARG A 8 11.67 10.72 -18.70
CA ARG A 8 11.56 11.22 -17.36
C ARG A 8 10.93 10.07 -16.62
N PHE A 9 11.76 9.28 -15.95
CA PHE A 9 11.31 8.39 -14.92
C PHE A 9 10.51 9.30 -14.01
N ASP A 10 9.19 9.19 -14.10
CA ASP A 10 8.29 9.93 -13.25
C ASP A 10 8.53 9.32 -11.87
N HIS A 11 9.49 9.88 -11.14
CA HIS A 11 9.93 9.42 -9.82
C HIS A 11 8.87 9.72 -8.75
N ARG A 12 7.60 9.81 -9.13
CA ARG A 12 6.52 9.99 -8.18
C ARG A 12 6.42 8.69 -7.39
N LEU A 13 6.48 8.84 -6.07
CA LEU A 13 6.15 7.77 -5.16
C LEU A 13 4.64 7.54 -5.29
N GLU A 14 4.28 6.40 -5.85
CA GLU A 14 2.90 5.98 -6.03
C GLU A 14 2.65 4.76 -5.14
N ALA A 15 1.60 4.85 -4.32
CA ALA A 15 1.14 3.76 -3.49
C ALA A 15 -0.10 3.13 -4.13
N ARG A 16 -0.05 1.82 -4.39
CA ARG A 16 -1.18 1.05 -4.90
C ARG A 16 -1.90 0.38 -3.74
N PHE A 17 -3.22 0.46 -3.71
CA PHE A 17 -4.02 -0.33 -2.79
C PHE A 17 -3.86 -1.83 -3.08
N VAL A 18 -3.59 -2.62 -2.04
CA VAL A 18 -3.37 -4.08 -2.14
C VAL A 18 -4.51 -4.86 -1.52
N SER A 19 -4.84 -4.56 -0.25
CA SER A 19 -5.81 -5.34 0.52
C SER A 19 -6.37 -4.56 1.70
N PHE A 20 -7.54 -4.94 2.18
CA PHE A 20 -8.04 -4.47 3.46
C PHE A 20 -7.35 -5.23 4.59
N ILE A 21 -7.12 -4.53 5.70
CA ILE A 21 -6.68 -5.09 6.97
C ILE A 21 -7.93 -5.21 7.85
N LEU A 22 -8.25 -6.42 8.27
CA LEU A 22 -9.43 -6.69 9.08
C LEU A 22 -9.01 -7.21 10.45
N ASP A 23 -9.72 -6.78 11.50
CA ASP A 23 -9.60 -7.38 12.83
C ASP A 23 -9.97 -8.87 12.73
N ARG A 24 -9.17 -9.74 13.34
CA ARG A 24 -9.39 -11.18 13.21
C ARG A 24 -10.63 -11.68 13.96
N LYS A 25 -11.07 -10.97 15.00
CA LYS A 25 -12.21 -11.39 15.84
C LYS A 25 -13.54 -10.88 15.28
N SER A 26 -13.62 -9.60 14.94
CA SER A 26 -14.85 -8.96 14.43
C SER A 26 -14.95 -8.97 12.91
N HIS A 27 -13.85 -9.22 12.19
CA HIS A 27 -13.74 -9.03 10.74
C HIS A 27 -14.09 -7.61 10.28
N GLU A 28 -13.97 -6.61 11.15
CA GLU A 28 -14.13 -5.21 10.78
C GLU A 28 -12.86 -4.70 10.10
N ILE A 29 -13.03 -3.77 9.16
CA ILE A 29 -11.88 -3.13 8.50
C ILE A 29 -11.22 -2.17 9.49
N VAL A 30 -10.00 -2.51 9.89
CA VAL A 30 -9.16 -1.71 10.80
C VAL A 30 -8.04 -0.97 10.06
N GLY A 31 -7.86 -1.24 8.76
CA GLY A 31 -6.90 -0.52 7.93
C GLY A 31 -6.85 -0.96 6.47
N TRP A 32 -5.86 -0.45 5.77
CA TRP A 32 -5.58 -0.73 4.36
C TRP A 32 -4.09 -1.00 4.18
N LEU A 33 -3.74 -1.99 3.37
CA LEU A 33 -2.38 -2.26 2.97
C LEU A 33 -2.12 -1.61 1.61
N PHE A 34 -1.07 -0.80 1.55
CA PHE A 34 -0.58 -0.21 0.31
C PHE A 34 0.80 -0.76 -0.03
N GLU A 35 1.06 -0.92 -1.32
CA GLU A 35 2.38 -1.25 -1.86
C GLU A 35 2.88 -0.08 -2.69
N TRP A 36 4.03 0.44 -2.30
CA TRP A 36 4.72 1.47 -3.04
C TRP A 36 5.39 0.88 -4.27
N ASN A 37 5.55 1.69 -5.31
CA ASN A 37 6.35 1.34 -6.49
C ASN A 37 7.82 0.99 -6.17
N THR A 38 8.30 1.29 -4.96
CA THR A 38 9.60 0.84 -4.41
C THR A 38 9.60 -0.63 -3.96
N GLY A 39 8.44 -1.28 -3.91
CA GLY A 39 8.24 -2.63 -3.36
C GLY A 39 8.00 -2.65 -1.85
N GLU A 40 7.99 -1.50 -1.19
CA GLU A 40 7.68 -1.41 0.25
C GLU A 40 6.18 -1.53 0.48
N GLN A 41 5.78 -2.31 1.48
CA GLN A 41 4.38 -2.43 1.88
C GLN A 41 4.15 -1.71 3.21
N MET A 42 3.18 -0.80 3.22
CA MET A 42 2.85 -0.01 4.41
C MET A 42 1.38 -0.20 4.80
N PRO A 43 1.10 -0.64 6.04
CA PRO A 43 -0.25 -0.62 6.58
C PRO A 43 -0.64 0.82 6.98
N MET A 44 -1.83 1.23 6.57
CA MET A 44 -2.50 2.44 7.05
C MET A 44 -3.65 2.03 7.95
N TRP A 45 -3.50 2.31 9.24
CA TRP A 45 -4.49 1.99 10.28
C TRP A 45 -5.56 3.08 10.34
N LYS A 46 -6.81 2.69 10.59
CA LYS A 46 -7.93 3.62 10.71
C LYS A 46 -7.89 4.41 12.02
N ASP A 47 -7.57 3.73 13.13
CA ASP A 47 -7.53 4.32 14.48
C ASP A 47 -6.19 4.00 15.16
N GLU A 48 -6.06 2.81 15.73
CA GLU A 48 -4.84 2.35 16.40
C GLU A 48 -4.19 1.17 15.66
N VAL A 49 -2.90 0.94 15.92
CA VAL A 49 -2.20 -0.23 15.40
C VAL A 49 -2.85 -1.49 15.98
N HIS A 50 -3.31 -2.37 15.10
CA HIS A 50 -3.89 -3.65 15.51
C HIS A 50 -2.87 -4.79 15.27
N GLU A 51 -2.70 -5.66 16.28
CA GLU A 51 -1.73 -6.77 16.21
C GLU A 51 -2.34 -8.07 15.66
N ASP A 52 -3.63 -8.33 15.93
CA ASP A 52 -4.31 -9.57 15.54
C ASP A 52 -5.20 -9.36 14.31
N VAL A 53 -4.57 -9.28 13.13
CA VAL A 53 -5.24 -8.90 11.88
C VAL A 53 -5.11 -9.93 10.76
N VAL A 54 -6.06 -9.86 9.82
CA VAL A 54 -6.06 -10.65 8.59
C VAL A 54 -6.13 -9.74 7.36
N PHE A 55 -5.41 -10.11 6.31
CA PHE A 55 -5.44 -9.40 5.04
C PHE A 55 -6.43 -10.06 4.08
N ARG A 56 -7.29 -9.26 3.45
CA ARG A 56 -8.22 -9.73 2.41
C ARG A 56 -8.10 -8.85 1.17
N SER A 57 -7.65 -9.48 0.08
CA SER A 57 -7.61 -8.94 -1.28
C SER A 57 -8.93 -9.12 -2.01
#